data_AF-A0A956IGH7-F1
#
_entry.id   AF-A0A956IGH7-F1
#
_cell.length_a   1.000
_cell.length_b   1.000
_cell.length_c   1.000
_cell.angle_alpha   90.00
_cell.angle_beta   90.00
_cell.angle_gamma   90.00
#
_symmetry.space_group_name_H-M   'P 1'
#
loop_
_entity.id
_entity.type
_entity.pdbx_description
1 polymer ?
#
loop_
_entity_poly.entity_id
_entity_poly.type
_entity_poly.pdbx_seq_one_letter_code
_entity_poly.pdbx_strand_id
1 'polypeptide(L)'
;PTSEQVAPSTSPPTTATAPPTSVIVNPTSAEGRHVMRAYQGDGCFVYLPFPPLRDGEMRPPGSAPPTKTVPCPKAMADPAYETCRGGVIERRGDGCRCMESGNPPRIMANACPAEAPAP
;
A
#
# COMPACT_ATOMS: atom_id res chain seq x y z
N PRO A 1 -15.57 62.18 15.02
CA PRO A 1 -14.63 61.20 15.59
C PRO A 1 -15.32 59.83 15.57
N THR A 2 -15.01 59.05 14.54
CA THR A 2 -15.65 57.76 14.25
C THR A 2 -15.02 56.69 15.13
N SER A 3 -15.77 56.11 16.07
CA SER A 3 -15.33 54.96 16.86
C SER A 3 -15.73 53.69 16.12
N GLU A 4 -14.72 53.05 15.55
CA GLU A 4 -14.81 51.80 14.80
C GLU A 4 -15.01 50.63 15.77
N GLN A 5 -16.06 49.84 15.54
CA GLN A 5 -16.33 48.59 16.23
C GLN A 5 -15.36 47.52 15.75
N VAL A 6 -14.70 46.82 16.68
CA VAL A 6 -13.96 45.59 16.38
C VAL A 6 -14.70 44.43 17.03
N ALA A 7 -15.42 43.66 16.21
CA ALA A 7 -16.02 42.40 16.62
C ALA A 7 -14.94 41.32 16.79
N PRO A 8 -15.07 40.39 17.74
CA PRO A 8 -14.19 39.23 17.81
C PRO A 8 -14.55 38.26 16.67
N SER A 9 -13.66 38.13 15.68
CA SER A 9 -13.72 37.05 14.69
C SER A 9 -13.37 35.73 15.36
N THR A 10 -14.41 35.04 15.83
CA THR A 10 -14.34 33.61 16.13
C THR A 10 -14.16 32.87 14.80
N SER A 11 -12.92 32.47 14.50
CA SER A 11 -12.66 31.51 13.42
C SER A 11 -13.48 30.23 13.71
N PRO A 12 -14.18 29.65 12.72
CA PRO A 12 -14.74 28.32 12.91
C PRO A 12 -13.60 27.33 13.20
N PRO A 13 -13.82 26.28 14.00
CA PRO A 13 -12.85 25.21 14.11
C PRO A 13 -12.63 24.67 12.71
N THR A 14 -11.41 24.84 12.19
CA THR A 14 -10.96 24.09 11.02
C THR A 14 -11.06 22.63 11.42
N THR A 15 -12.12 21.96 10.99
CA THR A 15 -12.19 20.51 10.97
C THR A 15 -10.95 20.08 10.21
N ALA A 16 -9.91 19.68 10.93
CA ALA A 16 -8.76 19.02 10.33
C ALA A 16 -9.30 17.71 9.77
N THR A 17 -9.70 17.74 8.50
CA THR A 17 -10.01 16.55 7.73
C THR A 17 -8.79 15.65 7.89
N ALA A 18 -8.94 14.57 8.65
CA ALA A 18 -7.90 13.56 8.76
C ALA A 18 -7.44 13.22 7.34
N PRO A 19 -6.12 13.09 7.09
CA PRO A 19 -5.64 12.67 5.77
C PRO A 19 -6.40 11.39 5.39
N PRO A 20 -6.83 11.24 4.13
CA PRO A 20 -7.57 10.05 3.72
C PRO A 20 -6.76 8.83 4.11
N THR A 21 -7.26 8.04 5.07
CA THR A 21 -6.56 6.86 5.59
C THR A 21 -6.36 5.91 4.42
N SER A 22 -5.12 5.80 3.96
CA SER A 22 -4.78 4.82 2.94
C SER A 22 -4.64 3.45 3.62
N VAL A 23 -5.32 2.45 3.08
CA VAL A 23 -5.36 1.10 3.67
C VAL A 23 -4.89 0.10 2.64
N ILE A 24 -3.87 -0.69 2.98
CA ILE A 24 -3.45 -1.82 2.16
C ILE A 24 -4.51 -2.92 2.28
N VAL A 25 -5.08 -3.32 1.15
CA VAL A 25 -6.17 -4.31 1.11
C VAL A 25 -5.68 -5.71 0.74
N ASN A 26 -4.37 -5.90 0.56
CA ASN A 26 -3.82 -7.23 0.32
C ASN A 26 -4.00 -8.14 1.54
N PRO A 27 -4.38 -9.42 1.32
CA PRO A 27 -4.41 -10.39 2.40
C PRO A 27 -3.02 -10.54 3.02
N THR A 28 -2.99 -10.78 4.32
CA THR A 28 -1.78 -11.03 5.07
C THR A 28 -1.55 -12.54 5.23
N SER A 29 -0.29 -12.95 5.24
CA SER A 29 0.09 -14.30 5.63
C SER A 29 -0.07 -14.46 7.15
N ALA A 30 0.01 -15.71 7.64
CA ALA A 30 0.03 -15.99 9.08
C ALA A 30 1.17 -15.26 9.84
N GLU A 31 2.22 -14.85 9.13
CA GLU A 31 3.35 -14.08 9.67
C GLU A 31 3.10 -12.56 9.62
N GLY A 32 1.87 -12.12 9.29
CA GLY A 32 1.48 -10.71 9.23
C GLY A 32 2.00 -9.96 8.01
N ARG A 33 2.41 -10.66 6.94
CA ARG A 33 3.02 -10.03 5.75
C ARG A 33 2.05 -9.99 4.59
N HIS A 34 1.99 -8.86 3.88
CA HIS A 34 1.15 -8.75 2.70
C HIS A 34 1.56 -9.78 1.65
N VAL A 35 0.61 -10.61 1.28
CA VAL A 35 0.72 -11.53 0.16
C VAL A 35 0.59 -10.70 -1.11
N MET A 36 1.37 -11.04 -2.13
CA MET A 36 1.34 -10.42 -3.45
C MET A 36 1.26 -11.51 -4.49
N ARG A 37 0.66 -11.18 -5.63
CA ARG A 37 0.59 -12.10 -6.77
C ARG A 37 1.91 -12.06 -7.54
N ALA A 38 2.44 -13.22 -7.90
CA ALA A 38 3.67 -13.32 -8.67
C ALA A 38 3.50 -12.73 -10.07
N TYR A 39 4.57 -12.15 -10.61
CA TYR A 39 4.61 -11.70 -12.01
C TYR A 39 4.52 -12.87 -12.99
N GLN A 40 5.26 -13.94 -12.69
CA GLN A 40 5.38 -15.14 -13.49
C GLN A 40 4.56 -16.26 -12.84
N GLY A 41 3.53 -16.75 -13.54
CA GLY A 41 2.66 -17.86 -13.11
C GLY A 41 1.53 -17.48 -12.15
N ASP A 42 0.79 -18.49 -11.69
CA ASP A 42 -0.37 -18.37 -10.78
C ASP A 42 0.01 -18.38 -9.28
N GLY A 43 1.26 -18.04 -8.98
CA GLY A 43 1.80 -18.09 -7.62
C GLY A 43 1.53 -16.84 -6.79
N CYS A 44 1.63 -16.99 -5.48
CA CYS A 44 1.66 -15.87 -4.54
C CYS A 44 2.92 -15.92 -3.71
N PHE A 45 3.39 -14.76 -3.26
CA PHE A 45 4.59 -14.63 -2.47
C PHE A 45 4.47 -13.54 -1.42
N VAL A 46 5.37 -13.55 -0.44
CA VAL A 46 5.59 -12.46 0.50
C VAL A 46 7.03 -12.00 0.42
N TYR A 47 7.29 -10.71 0.65
CA TYR A 47 8.66 -10.23 0.86
C TYR A 47 9.15 -10.66 2.25
N LEU A 48 10.39 -11.12 2.29
CA LEU A 48 11.15 -11.37 3.50
C LEU A 48 11.94 -10.12 3.86
N PRO A 49 12.23 -9.90 5.16
CA PRO A 49 13.18 -8.87 5.54
C PRO A 49 14.52 -9.17 4.88
N PHE A 50 15.21 -8.10 4.54
CA PHE A 50 16.56 -8.23 4.06
C PHE A 50 17.48 -8.83 5.14
N PRO A 51 18.47 -9.65 4.74
CA PRO A 51 19.48 -10.10 5.67
C PRO A 51 20.27 -8.90 6.24
N PRO A 52 20.77 -9.03 7.48
CA PRO A 52 21.65 -8.02 8.06
C PRO A 52 22.90 -7.86 7.20
N LEU A 53 23.30 -6.61 6.97
CA LEU A 53 24.55 -6.29 6.28
C LEU A 53 25.72 -6.52 7.25
N ARG A 54 26.84 -6.98 6.72
CA ARG A 54 28.11 -7.03 7.45
C ARG A 54 28.75 -5.65 7.52
N ASP A 55 29.68 -5.45 8.46
CA ASP A 55 30.45 -4.20 8.54
C ASP A 55 31.15 -3.89 7.20
N GLY A 56 30.93 -2.67 6.70
CA GLY A 56 31.44 -2.21 5.41
C GLY A 56 30.68 -2.70 4.18
N GLU A 57 29.64 -3.53 4.35
CA GLU A 57 28.80 -4.00 3.25
C GLU A 57 27.69 -2.98 2.95
N MET A 58 27.57 -2.56 1.70
CA MET A 58 26.47 -1.74 1.22
C MET A 58 25.56 -2.56 0.32
N ARG A 59 24.25 -2.42 0.52
CA ARG A 59 23.28 -3.00 -0.41
C ARG A 59 23.30 -2.21 -1.74
N PRO A 60 23.48 -2.88 -2.88
CA PRO A 60 23.40 -2.21 -4.18
C PRO A 60 22.05 -1.53 -4.37
N PRO A 61 22.02 -0.34 -4.99
CA PRO A 61 20.76 0.31 -5.34
C PRO A 61 19.92 -0.60 -6.24
N GLY A 62 18.61 -0.63 -6.01
CA GLY A 62 17.69 -1.49 -6.76
C GLY A 62 17.64 -2.96 -6.31
N SER A 63 18.39 -3.35 -5.27
CA SER A 63 18.25 -4.68 -4.68
C SER A 63 16.83 -4.90 -4.16
N ALA A 64 16.19 -6.00 -4.58
CA ALA A 64 14.89 -6.40 -4.07
C ALA A 64 15.04 -7.26 -2.81
N PRO A 65 14.09 -7.21 -1.86
CA PRO A 65 14.08 -8.12 -0.73
C PRO A 65 13.91 -9.58 -1.22
N PRO A 66 14.45 -10.56 -0.48
CA PRO A 66 14.19 -11.96 -0.78
C PRO A 66 12.69 -12.24 -0.66
N THR A 67 12.18 -13.21 -1.43
CA THR A 67 10.76 -13.58 -1.45
C THR A 67 10.56 -15.01 -0.97
N LYS A 68 9.36 -15.30 -0.46
CA LYS A 68 8.93 -16.65 -0.10
C LYS A 68 7.60 -16.93 -0.76
N THR A 69 7.52 -18.02 -1.52
CA THR A 69 6.27 -18.50 -2.10
C THR A 69 5.32 -18.96 -0.99
N VAL A 70 4.07 -18.54 -1.08
CA VAL A 70 3.00 -18.89 -0.15
C VAL A 70 1.78 -19.37 -0.95
N PRO A 71 0.91 -20.21 -0.36
CA PRO A 71 -0.38 -20.51 -0.99
C PRO A 71 -1.16 -19.21 -1.21
N CYS A 72 -1.76 -19.06 -2.39
CA CYS A 72 -2.60 -17.91 -2.69
C CYS A 72 -3.89 -17.95 -1.85
N PRO A 73 -4.16 -16.91 -1.03
CA PRO A 73 -5.45 -16.76 -0.38
C PRO A 73 -6.57 -16.69 -1.42
N LYS A 74 -7.77 -17.17 -1.08
CA LYS A 74 -8.93 -17.12 -1.99
C LYS A 74 -9.23 -15.70 -2.50
N ALA A 75 -8.99 -14.68 -1.66
CA ALA A 75 -9.12 -13.27 -2.04
C ALA A 75 -8.22 -12.87 -3.22
N MET A 76 -7.07 -13.53 -3.43
CA MET A 76 -6.16 -13.25 -4.55
C MET A 76 -6.68 -13.70 -5.93
N ALA A 77 -7.81 -14.41 -5.97
CA ALA A 77 -8.52 -14.71 -7.21
C ALA A 77 -9.21 -13.48 -7.83
N ASP A 78 -9.34 -12.37 -7.08
CA ASP A 78 -9.92 -11.14 -7.58
C ASP A 78 -9.04 -10.54 -8.71
N PRO A 79 -9.64 -10.13 -9.84
CA PRO A 79 -8.91 -9.57 -10.98
C PRO A 79 -8.13 -8.29 -10.65
N ALA A 80 -8.46 -7.58 -9.57
CA ALA A 80 -7.67 -6.43 -9.13
C ALA A 80 -6.21 -6.82 -8.82
N TYR A 81 -5.97 -8.00 -8.24
CA TYR A 81 -4.62 -8.49 -7.95
C TYR A 81 -3.88 -8.97 -9.20
N GLU A 82 -4.60 -9.29 -10.28
CA GLU A 82 -3.97 -9.53 -11.60
C GLU A 82 -3.41 -8.24 -12.20
N THR A 83 -4.10 -7.13 -11.98
CA THR A 83 -3.64 -5.81 -12.43
C THR A 83 -2.53 -5.24 -11.54
N CYS A 84 -2.28 -5.85 -10.38
CA CYS A 84 -1.27 -5.44 -9.41
C CYS A 84 -0.35 -6.60 -9.02
N ARG A 85 0.20 -7.29 -10.03
CA ARG A 85 1.22 -8.33 -9.82
C ARG A 85 2.50 -7.70 -9.27
N GLY A 86 3.14 -8.36 -8.32
CA GLY A 86 4.37 -7.88 -7.66
C GLY A 86 4.18 -6.74 -6.67
N GLY A 87 2.94 -6.26 -6.49
CA GLY A 87 2.62 -5.12 -5.67
C GLY A 87 1.50 -5.35 -4.67
N VAL A 88 1.26 -4.32 -3.87
CA VAL A 88 0.14 -4.23 -2.95
C VAL A 88 -0.87 -3.20 -3.42
N ILE A 89 -2.14 -3.51 -3.28
CA ILE A 89 -3.22 -2.59 -3.57
C ILE A 89 -3.49 -1.76 -2.33
N GLU A 90 -3.41 -0.45 -2.49
CA GLU A 90 -3.75 0.55 -1.48
C GLU A 90 -5.09 1.19 -1.85
N ARG A 91 -6.07 1.11 -0.95
CA ARG A 91 -7.34 1.81 -1.07
C ARG A 91 -7.21 3.21 -0.46
N ARG A 92 -7.60 4.23 -1.23
CA ARG A 92 -7.70 5.64 -0.85
C ARG A 92 -9.12 6.15 -1.09
N GLY A 93 -9.45 7.33 -0.57
CA GLY A 93 -10.80 7.92 -0.71
C GLY A 93 -11.26 8.09 -2.16
N ASP A 94 -10.33 8.23 -3.10
CA ASP A 94 -10.57 8.42 -4.54
C ASP A 94 -10.46 7.13 -5.39
N GLY A 95 -10.07 5.99 -4.80
CA GLY A 95 -9.95 4.72 -5.53
C GLY A 95 -8.87 3.79 -4.97
N CYS A 96 -8.41 2.85 -5.80
CA CYS A 96 -7.31 1.95 -5.44
C CYS A 96 -6.07 2.19 -6.30
N ARG A 97 -4.90 2.03 -5.71
CA ARG A 97 -3.60 2.19 -6.38
C ARG A 97 -2.77 0.94 -6.17
N CYS A 98 -2.07 0.51 -7.22
CA CYS A 98 -1.07 -0.54 -7.10
C CYS A 98 0.24 0.12 -6.63
N MET A 99 0.81 -0.43 -5.57
CA MET A 99 2.12 -0.06 -5.06
C MET A 99 3.05 -1.24 -5.25
N GLU A 100 3.78 -1.19 -6.34
CA GLU A 100 4.82 -2.17 -6.64
C GLU A 100 6.09 -1.86 -5.88
N SER A 101 6.68 -2.90 -5.28
CA SER A 101 8.00 -2.77 -4.66
C SER A 101 9.06 -2.85 -5.77
N GLY A 102 9.43 -1.70 -6.34
CA GLY A 102 10.43 -1.63 -7.40
C GLY A 102 10.70 -0.19 -7.88
N ASN A 103 11.87 0.03 -8.46
CA ASN A 103 12.25 1.29 -9.09
C ASN A 103 12.47 1.07 -10.61
N PRO A 104 11.70 1.72 -11.50
CA PRO A 104 10.61 2.65 -11.23
C PRO A 104 9.29 1.93 -10.87
N PRO A 105 8.39 2.55 -10.09
CA PRO A 105 7.06 1.99 -9.82
C PRO A 105 6.28 1.93 -11.14
N ARG A 106 5.88 0.73 -11.56
CA ARG A 106 5.04 0.56 -12.74
C ARG A 106 3.56 0.51 -12.31
N ILE A 107 2.82 1.49 -12.83
CA ILE A 107 1.39 1.47 -13.17
C ILE A 107 0.35 1.51 -12.02
N MET A 108 -0.70 2.29 -12.27
CA MET A 108 -1.91 2.43 -11.46
C MET A 108 -2.67 1.09 -11.39
N ALA A 109 -3.20 0.72 -10.21
CA ALA A 109 -4.23 -0.32 -10.16
C ALA A 109 -5.47 0.28 -10.82
N ASN A 110 -5.99 -0.36 -11.86
CA ASN A 110 -7.22 0.07 -12.51
C ASN A 110 -8.48 -0.43 -11.77
N ALA A 111 -8.30 -1.15 -10.66
CA ALA A 111 -9.39 -1.79 -9.93
C ALA A 111 -9.12 -1.87 -8.43
N CYS A 112 -10.20 -1.73 -7.65
CA CYS A 112 -10.24 -2.13 -6.25
C CYS A 112 -10.71 -3.58 -6.15
N PRO A 113 -10.10 -4.43 -5.31
CA PRO A 113 -10.69 -5.72 -5.01
C PRO A 113 -12.05 -5.52 -4.37
N ALA A 114 -13.01 -6.39 -4.72
CA ALA A 114 -14.42 -6.26 -4.32
C ALA A 114 -14.59 -6.32 -2.79
N GLU A 115 -13.71 -7.06 -2.11
CA GLU A 115 -13.72 -7.21 -0.66
C GLU A 115 -12.29 -7.04 -0.12
N ALA A 116 -12.12 -6.14 0.84
CA ALA A 116 -10.90 -6.15 1.65
C ALA A 116 -11.00 -7.42 2.52
N PRO A 117 -10.00 -8.32 2.51
CA PRO A 117 -10.03 -9.49 3.37
C PRO A 117 -10.12 -8.99 4.81
N ALA A 118 -11.12 -9.50 5.56
CA ALA A 118 -11.26 -9.21 6.97
C ALA A 118 -9.96 -9.57 7.72
N PRO A 119 -9.59 -8.78 8.75
CA PRO A 119 -8.37 -8.97 9.53
C PRO A 119 -8.32 -10.33 10.26
#